data_AF-A0A517SCY8-F1
#
_entry.id   AF-A0A517SCY8-F1
#
_cell.length_a   1.000
_cell.length_b   1.000
_cell.length_c   1.000
_cell.angle_alpha   90.00
_cell.angle_beta   90.00
_cell.angle_gamma   90.00
#
_symmetry.space_group_name_H-M   'P 1'
#
loop_
_entity.id
_entity.type
_entity.pdbx_description
1 polymer ?
#
loop_
_entity_poly.entity_id
_entity_poly.type
_entity_poly.pdbx_seq_one_letter_code
_entity_poly.pdbx_strand_id
1 'polypeptide(L)'
;MTEHLKTELDLLEIRRLVAALNSLVSAPAESVRIRQIGGGLDESGVEATQAGALKLGVIILNAALEDDAARRFKDFNLGLEALLTSDSDIGFDSFIRRETLTGRCVEGPFEPLGAFRTILLVGGMCLALCVAAWVYWVFF
;
A
#
# COMPACT_ATOMS: atom_id res chain seq x y z
N MET A 1 -28.06 -24.94 -1.70
CA MET A 1 -28.87 -23.81 -2.21
C MET A 1 -29.25 -22.79 -1.12
N THR A 2 -28.81 -22.98 0.13
CA THR A 2 -29.14 -22.10 1.27
C THR A 2 -27.99 -21.16 1.68
N GLU A 3 -26.72 -21.46 1.34
CA GLU A 3 -25.61 -20.55 1.65
C GLU A 3 -25.59 -19.30 0.78
N HIS A 4 -25.87 -19.42 -0.53
CA HIS A 4 -25.94 -18.28 -1.44
C HIS A 4 -27.01 -17.25 -1.04
N LEU A 5 -28.13 -17.72 -0.47
CA LEU A 5 -29.22 -16.88 0.05
C LEU A 5 -28.86 -16.18 1.37
N LYS A 6 -27.92 -16.72 2.14
CA LYS A 6 -27.47 -16.11 3.40
C LYS A 6 -26.51 -14.94 3.12
N THR A 7 -25.64 -15.07 2.12
CA THR A 7 -24.67 -14.04 1.74
C THR A 7 -25.31 -12.83 1.06
N GLU A 8 -26.36 -13.02 0.25
CA GLU A 8 -27.07 -11.89 -0.38
C GLU A 8 -27.90 -11.08 0.62
N LEU A 9 -28.42 -11.73 1.67
CA LEU A 9 -29.17 -11.05 2.73
C LEU A 9 -28.24 -10.13 3.55
N ASP A 10 -27.01 -10.57 3.85
CA ASP A 10 -25.99 -9.76 4.52
C ASP A 10 -25.57 -8.54 3.69
N LEU A 11 -25.34 -8.71 2.38
CA LEU A 11 -24.87 -7.61 1.53
C LEU A 11 -25.93 -6.51 1.36
N LEU A 12 -27.21 -6.90 1.27
CA LEU A 12 -28.32 -5.96 1.22
C LEU A 12 -28.45 -5.16 2.53
N GLU A 13 -28.25 -5.80 3.68
CA GLU A 13 -28.23 -5.13 4.98
C GLU A 13 -27.06 -4.16 5.11
N ILE A 14 -25.87 -4.57 4.67
CA ILE A 14 -24.68 -3.71 4.63
C ILE A 14 -24.93 -2.49 3.75
N ARG A 15 -25.51 -2.67 2.54
CA ARG A 15 -25.88 -1.55 1.66
C ARG A 15 -26.84 -0.57 2.34
N ARG A 16 -27.84 -1.08 3.07
CA ARG A 16 -28.79 -0.23 3.81
C ARG A 16 -28.11 0.55 4.95
N LEU A 17 -27.21 -0.10 5.69
CA LEU A 17 -26.43 0.56 6.74
C LEU A 17 -25.54 1.67 6.17
N VAL A 18 -24.84 1.41 5.07
CA VAL A 18 -23.99 2.43 4.42
C VAL A 18 -24.83 3.59 3.87
N ALA A 19 -26.00 3.32 3.29
CA ALA A 19 -26.92 4.36 2.86
C ALA A 19 -27.42 5.22 4.04
N ALA A 20 -27.75 4.59 5.18
CA ALA A 20 -28.14 5.30 6.39
C ALA A 20 -26.98 6.17 6.93
N LEU A 21 -25.77 5.62 6.99
CA LEU A 21 -24.58 6.37 7.37
C LEU A 21 -24.34 7.57 6.44
N ASN A 22 -24.45 7.38 5.13
CA ASN A 22 -24.27 8.47 4.15
C ASN A 22 -25.29 9.60 4.35
N SER A 23 -26.53 9.26 4.70
CA SER A 23 -27.58 10.27 4.98
C SER A 23 -27.31 11.06 6.25
N LEU A 24 -26.64 10.47 7.24
CA LEU A 24 -26.30 11.11 8.51
C LEU A 24 -25.06 12.01 8.38
N VAL A 25 -24.15 11.68 7.47
CA VAL A 25 -22.94 12.46 7.19
C VAL A 25 -23.25 13.48 6.07
N SER A 26 -24.03 14.50 6.45
CA SER A 26 -24.45 15.62 5.59
C SER A 26 -24.18 16.96 6.29
N ALA A 27 -22.95 17.44 6.35
CA ALA A 27 -22.66 18.81 6.81
C ALA A 27 -21.29 19.34 6.34
N PRO A 28 -21.14 20.67 6.18
CA PRO A 28 -20.08 21.31 5.40
C PRO A 28 -18.80 21.52 6.22
N ALA A 29 -17.67 21.63 5.52
CA ALA A 29 -16.29 21.69 6.05
C ALA A 29 -15.76 20.35 6.58
N GLU A 30 -15.90 19.32 5.75
CA GLU A 30 -15.21 18.05 5.96
C GLU A 30 -13.79 18.21 5.41
N SER A 31 -12.81 18.27 6.31
CA SER A 31 -11.41 18.37 5.94
C SER A 31 -10.68 17.10 6.34
N VAL A 32 -10.12 16.43 5.35
CA VAL A 32 -9.13 15.38 5.49
C VAL A 32 -7.82 15.92 4.95
N ARG A 33 -6.76 15.73 5.71
CA ARG A 33 -5.40 16.03 5.29
C ARG A 33 -4.62 14.74 5.26
N ILE A 34 -4.03 14.44 4.10
CA ILE A 34 -3.11 13.31 3.96
C ILE A 34 -1.69 13.88 4.01
N ARG A 35 -0.91 13.45 5.00
CA ARG A 35 0.46 13.91 5.21
C ARG A 35 1.45 12.78 4.94
N GLN A 36 2.55 13.10 4.27
CA GLN A 36 3.68 12.18 4.16
C GLN A 36 4.65 12.48 5.30
N ILE A 37 4.86 11.50 6.19
CA ILE A 37 5.69 11.63 7.40
C ILE A 37 7.14 11.24 7.10
N GLY A 38 7.40 10.49 6.03
CA GLY A 38 8.74 10.05 5.63
C GLY A 38 8.98 9.96 4.12
N GLY A 39 9.89 9.08 3.69
CA GLY A 39 10.37 8.98 2.31
C GLY A 39 9.46 8.19 1.36
N GLY A 40 8.51 7.40 1.90
CA GLY A 40 7.63 6.52 1.13
C GLY A 40 6.13 6.70 1.40
N LEU A 41 5.29 6.11 0.54
CA LEU A 41 3.82 6.11 0.69
C LEU A 41 3.33 5.30 1.90
N ASP A 42 4.12 4.31 2.33
CA ASP A 42 3.92 3.51 3.55
C ASP A 42 4.16 4.32 4.84
N GLU A 43 4.78 5.49 4.73
CA GLU A 43 5.02 6.43 5.82
C GLU A 43 4.06 7.63 5.70
N SER A 44 2.78 7.39 5.40
CA SER A 44 1.74 8.42 5.31
C SER A 44 0.71 8.33 6.43
N GLY A 45 0.13 9.48 6.79
CA GLY A 45 -0.89 9.61 7.83
C GLY A 45 -2.11 10.37 7.33
N VAL A 46 -3.27 10.07 7.90
CA VAL A 46 -4.53 10.76 7.63
C VAL A 46 -4.95 11.54 8.87
N GLU A 47 -4.97 12.87 8.77
CA GLU A 47 -5.50 13.78 9.79
C GLU A 47 -6.89 14.24 9.34
N ALA A 48 -7.92 14.06 10.16
CA ALA A 48 -9.29 14.43 9.78
C ALA A 48 -10.08 14.93 10.98
N THR A 49 -11.06 15.80 10.73
CA THR A 49 -12.10 16.08 11.73
C THR A 49 -12.98 14.84 11.91
N GLN A 50 -13.73 14.76 13.01
CA GLN A 50 -14.67 13.65 13.21
C GLN A 50 -15.64 13.49 12.01
N ALA A 51 -16.13 14.60 11.46
CA ALA A 51 -17.00 14.60 10.28
C ALA A 51 -16.25 14.13 9.02
N GLY A 52 -15.03 14.64 8.77
CA GLY A 52 -14.21 14.24 7.63
C GLY A 52 -13.82 12.76 7.66
N ALA A 53 -13.50 12.22 8.84
CA ALA A 53 -13.20 10.80 9.01
C ALA A 53 -14.43 9.92 8.72
N LEU A 54 -15.61 10.31 9.19
CA LEU A 54 -16.85 9.60 8.91
C LEU A 54 -17.19 9.64 7.42
N LYS A 55 -17.01 10.79 6.75
CA LYS A 55 -17.25 10.90 5.31
C LYS A 55 -16.29 10.02 4.52
N LEU A 56 -14.99 10.08 4.83
CA LEU A 56 -13.97 9.25 4.19
C LEU A 56 -14.33 7.77 4.30
N GLY A 57 -14.74 7.32 5.50
CA GLY A 57 -15.19 5.95 5.72
C GLY A 57 -16.39 5.57 4.86
N VAL A 58 -17.41 6.44 4.78
CA VAL A 58 -18.59 6.21 3.93
C VAL A 58 -18.23 6.15 2.43
N ILE A 59 -17.33 7.01 1.96
CA ILE A 59 -16.86 7.00 0.56
C ILE A 59 -16.16 5.68 0.24
N ILE A 60 -15.26 5.22 1.11
CA ILE A 60 -14.56 3.94 0.95
C ILE A 60 -15.55 2.77 0.96
N LEU A 61 -16.52 2.77 1.87
CA LEU A 61 -17.53 1.71 1.95
C LEU A 61 -18.43 1.67 0.71
N ASN A 62 -18.84 2.83 0.19
CA ASN A 62 -19.59 2.90 -1.06
C ASN A 62 -18.78 2.33 -2.23
N ALA A 63 -17.50 2.69 -2.35
CA ALA A 63 -16.62 2.15 -3.38
C ALA A 63 -16.39 0.64 -3.23
N ALA A 64 -16.26 0.14 -1.99
CA ALA A 64 -16.14 -1.29 -1.71
C ALA A 64 -17.41 -2.07 -2.10
N LEU A 65 -18.58 -1.47 -1.91
CA LEU A 65 -19.90 -2.05 -2.23
C LEU A 65 -20.34 -1.81 -3.67
N GLU A 66 -19.63 -1.06 -4.50
CA GLU A 66 -20.07 -0.84 -5.87
C GLU A 66 -20.11 -2.19 -6.61
N ASP A 67 -21.30 -2.60 -7.07
CA ASP A 67 -21.45 -3.82 -7.85
C ASP A 67 -20.88 -3.56 -9.23
N ASP A 68 -19.99 -4.43 -9.71
CA ASP A 68 -19.98 -4.69 -11.15
C ASP A 68 -19.24 -5.97 -11.53
N ALA A 69 -20.00 -6.85 -12.17
CA ALA A 69 -19.63 -8.15 -12.71
C ALA A 69 -18.68 -8.08 -13.94
N ALA A 70 -18.10 -6.92 -14.26
CA ALA A 70 -17.53 -6.69 -15.59
C ALA A 70 -16.03 -6.40 -15.65
N ARG A 71 -15.34 -5.97 -14.59
CA ARG A 71 -13.92 -5.57 -14.71
C ARG A 71 -13.10 -5.90 -13.48
N ARG A 72 -12.09 -6.76 -13.65
CA ARG A 72 -11.08 -7.12 -12.63
C ARG A 72 -10.20 -5.95 -12.17
N PHE A 73 -10.27 -4.81 -12.86
CA PHE A 73 -9.53 -3.58 -12.57
C PHE A 73 -10.41 -2.40 -12.99
N LYS A 74 -11.13 -1.82 -12.03
CA LYS A 74 -11.84 -0.55 -12.21
C LYS A 74 -11.23 0.42 -11.20
N ASP A 75 -10.69 1.51 -11.71
CA ASP A 75 -10.31 2.65 -10.89
C ASP A 75 -11.61 3.37 -10.53
N PHE A 76 -11.95 3.35 -9.25
CA PHE A 76 -13.07 4.12 -8.73
C PHE A 76 -12.54 5.49 -8.38
N ASN A 77 -13.01 6.51 -9.10
CA ASN A 77 -12.79 7.89 -8.67
C ASN A 77 -13.62 8.11 -7.41
N LEU A 78 -12.95 8.37 -6.28
CA LEU A 78 -13.59 8.52 -4.99
C LEU A 78 -14.12 9.95 -4.74
N GLY A 79 -13.80 10.90 -5.62
CA GLY A 79 -14.22 12.30 -5.52
C GLY A 79 -13.71 12.98 -4.25
N LEU A 80 -12.54 12.57 -3.76
CA LEU A 80 -11.98 13.03 -2.49
C LEU A 80 -11.42 14.45 -2.55
N GLU A 81 -11.32 15.04 -3.74
CA GLU A 81 -10.86 16.41 -3.95
C GLU A 81 -11.62 17.43 -3.10
N ALA A 82 -12.94 17.23 -2.92
CA ALA A 82 -13.77 18.10 -2.10
C ALA A 82 -13.57 17.90 -0.59
N LEU A 83 -12.97 16.77 -0.20
CA LEU A 83 -12.69 16.40 1.18
C LEU A 83 -11.25 16.74 1.57
N LEU A 84 -10.33 16.75 0.61
CA LEU A 84 -8.91 17.01 0.84
C LEU A 84 -8.65 18.50 1.05
N THR A 85 -7.84 18.82 2.05
CA THR A 85 -7.32 20.17 2.23
C THR A 85 -6.23 20.46 1.21
N SER A 86 -6.12 21.74 0.81
CA SER A 86 -5.11 22.20 -0.15
C SER A 86 -3.67 22.06 0.33
N ASP A 87 -3.46 21.78 1.61
CA ASP A 87 -2.15 21.54 2.25
C ASP A 87 -1.87 20.04 2.48
N SER A 88 -2.60 19.15 1.81
CA SER A 88 -2.29 17.72 1.74
C SER A 88 -1.06 17.48 0.87
N ASP A 89 -0.15 16.63 1.35
CA ASP A 89 1.09 16.30 0.65
C ASP A 89 0.86 15.30 -0.49
N ILE A 90 -0.22 14.51 -0.39
CA ILE A 90 -0.57 13.43 -1.31
C ILE A 90 -2.00 13.64 -1.82
N GLY A 91 -2.16 13.60 -3.14
CA GLY A 91 -3.47 13.46 -3.77
C GLY A 91 -3.90 12.00 -3.79
N PHE A 92 -5.09 11.71 -3.27
CA PHE A 92 -5.69 10.37 -3.34
C PHE A 92 -7.02 10.46 -4.07
N ASP A 93 -7.05 10.03 -5.33
CA ASP A 93 -8.23 10.19 -6.20
C ASP A 93 -8.81 8.85 -6.69
N SER A 94 -8.00 7.79 -6.71
CA SER A 94 -8.40 6.48 -7.26
C SER A 94 -8.30 5.35 -6.23
N PHE A 95 -9.35 4.53 -6.16
CA PHE A 95 -9.37 3.28 -5.40
C PHE A 95 -9.44 2.07 -6.33
N ILE A 96 -8.64 1.04 -6.06
CA ILE A 96 -8.59 -0.19 -6.86
C ILE A 96 -9.01 -1.37 -5.99
N ARG A 97 -10.18 -1.96 -6.29
CA ARG A 97 -10.63 -3.22 -5.67
C ARG A 97 -10.06 -4.42 -6.44
N ARG A 98 -9.46 -5.38 -5.73
CA ARG A 98 -9.00 -6.67 -6.28
C ARG A 98 -9.63 -7.82 -5.50
N GLU A 99 -10.43 -8.64 -6.16
CA GLU A 99 -11.10 -9.82 -5.54
C GLU A 99 -10.11 -10.90 -5.07
N THR A 100 -8.90 -10.90 -5.62
CA THR A 100 -7.82 -11.74 -5.13
C THR A 100 -6.54 -10.93 -5.15
N LEU A 101 -5.99 -10.67 -3.96
CA LEU A 101 -4.59 -10.33 -3.84
C LEU A 101 -3.81 -11.62 -4.06
N THR A 102 -3.52 -11.98 -5.32
CA THR A 102 -2.44 -12.95 -5.59
C THR A 102 -1.11 -12.25 -5.32
N GLY A 103 -0.90 -11.86 -4.07
CA GLY A 103 0.39 -11.50 -3.58
C GLY A 103 1.18 -12.81 -3.47
N ARG A 104 1.98 -13.11 -4.50
CA ARG A 104 3.35 -13.36 -4.10
C ARG A 104 3.75 -12.04 -3.45
N CYS A 105 3.91 -12.02 -2.12
CA CYS A 105 4.97 -11.20 -1.58
C CYS A 105 6.19 -11.61 -2.40
N VAL A 106 6.52 -10.82 -3.42
CA VAL A 106 7.88 -10.83 -3.91
C VAL A 106 8.61 -10.18 -2.75
N GLU A 107 8.92 -10.99 -1.74
CA GLU A 107 10.19 -10.87 -1.07
C GLU A 107 11.18 -10.83 -2.23
N GLY A 108 11.50 -9.62 -2.68
CA GLY A 108 12.65 -9.45 -3.56
C GLY A 108 13.77 -10.19 -2.85
N PRO A 109 14.54 -11.04 -3.54
CA PRO A 109 15.67 -11.67 -2.90
C PRO A 109 16.53 -10.52 -2.39
N PHE A 110 16.54 -10.31 -1.08
CA PHE A 110 17.70 -9.74 -0.42
C PHE A 110 18.81 -10.71 -0.82
N GLU A 111 19.58 -10.36 -1.84
CA GLU A 111 20.81 -11.07 -2.18
C GLU A 111 21.93 -10.47 -1.33
N PRO A 112 22.30 -11.05 -0.17
CA PRO A 112 23.61 -10.79 0.43
C PRO A 112 24.76 -11.44 -0.38
N LEU A 113 24.48 -12.05 -1.53
CA LEU A 113 25.42 -12.84 -2.31
C LEU A 113 26.39 -12.01 -3.17
N GLY A 114 26.09 -10.73 -3.43
CA GLY A 114 26.99 -9.83 -4.15
C GLY A 114 28.25 -9.49 -3.35
N ALA A 115 28.10 -9.18 -2.06
CA ALA A 115 29.21 -8.75 -1.21
C ALA A 115 30.17 -9.89 -0.83
N PHE A 116 29.67 -11.10 -0.61
CA PHE A 116 30.53 -12.24 -0.27
C PHE A 116 31.45 -12.64 -1.43
N ARG A 117 30.97 -12.53 -2.68
CA ARG A 117 31.75 -12.89 -3.87
C ARG A 117 32.89 -11.90 -4.13
N THR A 118 32.65 -10.61 -3.94
CA THR A 118 33.71 -9.58 -4.04
C THR A 118 34.70 -9.67 -2.88
N ILE A 119 34.25 -9.92 -1.65
CA ILE A 119 35.15 -10.11 -0.50
C ILE A 119 36.06 -11.33 -0.72
N LEU A 120 35.54 -12.44 -1.25
CA LEU A 120 36.32 -13.66 -1.48
C LEU A 120 37.35 -13.49 -2.61
N LEU A 121 37.00 -12.74 -3.67
CA LEU A 121 37.95 -12.41 -4.76
C LEU A 121 39.04 -11.44 -4.29
N VAL A 122 38.69 -10.36 -3.58
CA VAL A 122 39.68 -9.39 -3.08
C VAL A 122 40.56 -10.02 -2.00
N GLY A 123 39.99 -10.79 -1.08
CA GLY A 123 40.74 -11.50 -0.04
C GLY A 123 41.70 -12.54 -0.60
N GLY A 124 41.26 -13.32 -1.61
CA GLY A 124 42.13 -14.28 -2.29
C GLY A 124 43.31 -13.64 -3.02
N MET A 125 43.09 -12.48 -3.66
CA MET A 125 44.14 -11.78 -4.38
C MET A 125 45.20 -11.19 -3.43
N CYS A 126 44.79 -10.63 -2.30
CA CYS A 126 45.72 -10.16 -1.26
C CYS A 126 46.55 -11.31 -0.67
N LEU A 127 45.94 -12.46 -0.38
CA LEU A 127 46.67 -13.61 0.15
C LEU A 127 47.73 -14.11 -0.85
N ALA A 128 47.39 -14.19 -2.13
CA ALA A 128 48.32 -14.62 -3.18
C ALA A 128 49.53 -13.69 -3.29
N LEU A 129 49.33 -12.37 -3.21
CA LEU A 129 50.40 -11.39 -3.21
C LEU A 129 51.30 -11.49 -1.96
N CYS A 130 50.71 -11.71 -0.78
CA CYS A 130 51.49 -11.92 0.44
C CYS A 130 52.36 -13.19 0.37
N VAL A 131 51.81 -14.30 -0.14
CA VAL A 131 52.57 -15.54 -0.31
C VAL A 131 53.71 -15.36 -1.33
N ALA A 132 53.44 -14.71 -2.47
CA ALA A 132 54.47 -14.43 -3.47
C ALA A 132 55.61 -13.56 -2.92
N ALA A 133 55.28 -12.52 -2.16
CA ALA A 133 56.27 -11.65 -1.52
C ALA A 133 57.11 -12.41 -0.47
N TRP A 134 56.48 -13.27 0.33
CA TRP A 134 57.18 -14.09 1.32
C TRP A 134 58.14 -15.09 0.67
N VAL A 135 57.68 -15.79 -0.38
CA VAL A 135 58.53 -16.72 -1.15
C VAL A 135 59.72 -15.96 -1.76
N TYR A 136 59.49 -14.80 -2.36
CA TYR A 136 60.58 -13.99 -2.91
C TYR A 136 61.64 -13.67 -1.84
N TRP A 137 61.24 -13.17 -0.67
CA TRP A 137 62.16 -12.81 0.41
C TRP A 137 62.94 -13.99 1.00
N VAL A 138 62.36 -15.20 1.01
CA VAL A 138 63.02 -16.40 1.54
C VAL A 138 64.07 -16.95 0.57
N PHE A 139 63.83 -16.85 -0.74
CA PHE A 139 64.65 -17.52 -1.75
C PHE A 139 65.58 -16.60 -2.54
N PHE A 140 65.34 -15.28 -2.54
CA PHE A 140 66.12 -14.28 -3.27
C PHE A 140 66.54 -13.13 -2.35
#